data_AF-A0A2M7KNX0-F1
#
_entry.id   AF-A0A2M7KNX0-F1
#
_cell.length_a   1.000
_cell.length_b   1.000
_cell.length_c   1.000
_cell.angle_alpha   90.00
_cell.angle_beta   90.00
_cell.angle_gamma   90.00
#
_symmetry.space_group_name_H-M   'P 1'
#
loop_
_entity.id
_entity.type
_entity.pdbx_description
1 polymer ?
#
loop_
_entity_poly.entity_id
_entity_poly.type
_entity_poly.pdbx_seq_one_letter_code
_entity_poly.pdbx_strand_id
1 'polypeptide(L)'
;MTLLGRSLLVLGLLFGLLFAVAMAALEYFHQSYLYGIAFSLGILCLQYVFGPTLIQWIYKIRWAEMSDLAPSVREYLHDVCRKSKVPVPRLGLIEDGNPNAFTF
;
A
#
# COMPACT_ATOMS: atom_id res chain seq x y z
N MET A 1 18.49 16.11 20.54
CA MET A 1 18.27 15.41 19.25
C MET A 1 17.05 16.01 18.56
N THR A 2 17.17 16.38 17.29
CA THR A 2 16.05 16.88 16.47
C THR A 2 15.02 15.78 16.21
N LEU A 3 13.81 16.15 15.75
CA LEU A 3 12.79 15.19 15.30
C LEU A 3 13.35 14.23 14.23
N LEU A 4 14.15 14.76 13.30
CA LEU A 4 14.85 13.96 12.30
C LEU A 4 15.76 12.91 12.95
N GLY A 5 16.61 13.32 13.91
CA GLY A 5 17.52 12.39 14.58
C GLY A 5 16.81 11.29 15.35
N ARG A 6 15.68 11.60 15.99
CA ARG A 6 14.83 10.59 16.67
C ARG A 6 14.22 9.62 15.68
N SER A 7 13.69 10.12 14.57
CA SER A 7 13.05 9.31 13.53
C SER A 7 14.07 8.37 12.87
N LEU A 8 15.27 8.88 12.54
CA LEU A 8 16.35 8.08 11.97
C LEU A 8 16.84 7.00 12.93
N LEU A 9 16.96 7.30 14.22
CA LEU A 9 17.34 6.30 15.22
C LEU A 9 16.29 5.19 15.30
N VAL A 10 15.00 5.53 15.43
CA VAL A 10 13.93 4.53 15.51
C VAL A 10 13.87 3.67 14.24
N LEU A 11 13.92 4.30 13.07
CA LEU A 11 13.90 3.61 11.79
C LEU A 11 15.12 2.68 11.66
N GLY A 12 16.31 3.18 11.97
CA GLY A 12 17.56 2.42 11.93
C GLY A 12 17.54 1.21 12.87
N LEU A 13 17.03 1.37 14.10
CA LEU A 13 16.93 0.27 15.05
C LEU A 13 15.90 -0.79 14.62
N LEU A 14 14.73 -0.37 14.13
CA LEU A 14 13.69 -1.31 13.68
C LEU A 14 14.14 -2.12 12.46
N PHE A 15 14.68 -1.44 11.43
CA PHE A 15 15.20 -2.14 10.25
C PHE A 15 16.47 -2.95 10.56
N GLY A 16 17.33 -2.44 11.44
CA GLY A 16 18.51 -3.16 11.90
C GLY A 16 18.16 -4.44 12.65
N LEU A 17 17.16 -4.38 13.53
CA LEU A 17 16.64 -5.56 14.24
C LEU A 17 16.02 -6.56 13.26
N LEU A 18 15.18 -6.12 12.33
CA LEU A 18 14.59 -6.97 11.31
C LEU A 18 15.67 -7.69 10.49
N PHE A 19 16.69 -6.94 10.04
CA PHE A 19 17.82 -7.49 9.29
C PHE A 19 18.63 -8.49 10.14
N ALA A 20 18.93 -8.16 11.40
CA ALA A 20 19.66 -9.04 12.30
C ALA A 20 18.91 -10.37 12.52
N VAL A 21 17.60 -10.32 12.74
CA VAL A 21 16.74 -11.51 12.88
C VAL A 21 16.72 -12.33 11.59
N ALA A 22 16.58 -11.68 10.44
CA ALA A 22 16.58 -12.36 9.15
C ALA A 22 17.93 -13.06 8.87
N MET A 23 19.05 -12.38 9.12
CA MET A 23 20.38 -12.97 8.96
C MET A 23 20.64 -14.10 9.95
N ALA A 24 20.24 -13.95 11.21
CA ALA A 24 20.35 -15.02 12.20
C ALA A 24 19.53 -16.27 11.79
N ALA A 25 18.34 -16.08 11.21
CA ALA A 25 17.55 -17.17 10.68
C ALA A 25 18.24 -17.86 9.49
N LEU A 26 18.78 -17.10 8.54
CA LEU A 26 19.52 -17.67 7.41
C LEU A 26 20.73 -18.50 7.86
N GLU A 27 21.49 -17.98 8.82
CA GLU A 27 22.65 -18.68 9.39
C GLU A 27 22.21 -19.96 10.12
N TYR A 28 21.15 -19.89 10.94
CA TYR A 28 20.58 -21.04 11.64
C TYR A 28 20.15 -22.17 10.70
N PHE A 29 19.61 -21.82 9.52
CA PHE A 29 19.23 -22.79 8.49
C PHE A 29 20.34 -23.09 7.47
N HIS A 30 21.56 -22.57 7.67
CA HIS A 30 22.69 -22.67 6.75
C HIS A 30 22.35 -22.30 5.30
N GLN A 31 21.53 -21.25 5.12
CA GLN A 31 21.09 -20.78 3.82
C GLN A 31 21.94 -19.62 3.32
N SER A 32 22.09 -19.54 1.99
CA SER A 32 22.72 -18.38 1.35
C SER A 32 21.85 -17.12 1.48
N TYR A 33 22.50 -15.95 1.49
CA TYR A 33 21.82 -14.64 1.43
C TYR A 33 20.87 -14.51 0.24
N LEU A 34 21.10 -15.26 -0.85
CA LEU A 34 20.20 -15.29 -2.01
C LEU A 34 18.79 -15.79 -1.65
N TYR A 35 18.67 -16.72 -0.70
CA TYR A 35 17.37 -17.15 -0.19
C TYR A 35 16.65 -16.01 0.55
N GLY A 36 17.38 -15.22 1.34
CA GLY A 36 16.82 -14.04 2.01
C GLY A 36 16.29 -13.01 1.03
N ILE A 37 17.03 -12.75 -0.05
CA ILE A 37 16.61 -11.84 -1.13
C ILE A 37 15.36 -12.39 -1.83
N ALA A 38 15.39 -13.67 -2.24
CA ALA A 38 14.27 -14.31 -2.93
C ALA A 38 13.01 -14.34 -2.06
N PHE A 39 13.15 -14.66 -0.77
CA PHE A 39 12.07 -14.62 0.20
C PHE A 39 11.48 -13.21 0.34
N SER A 40 12.33 -12.19 0.47
CA SER A 40 11.88 -10.80 0.60
C SER A 40 11.11 -10.33 -0.64
N LEU A 41 11.60 -10.66 -1.84
CA LEU A 41 10.89 -10.40 -3.10
C LEU A 41 9.56 -11.17 -3.16
N GLY A 42 9.54 -12.42 -2.70
CA GLY A 42 8.32 -13.22 -2.60
C GLY A 42 7.27 -12.57 -1.70
N ILE A 43 7.67 -12.10 -0.52
CA ILE A 43 6.80 -11.36 0.40
C ILE A 43 6.31 -10.06 -0.24
N LEU A 44 7.17 -9.31 -0.94
CA LEU A 44 6.77 -8.09 -1.65
C LEU A 44 5.71 -8.38 -2.72
N CYS A 45 5.92 -9.40 -3.55
CA CYS A 45 4.95 -9.81 -4.56
C CYS A 45 3.63 -10.25 -3.91
N LEU A 46 3.70 -11.01 -2.82
CA LEU A 46 2.55 -11.45 -2.05
C LEU A 46 1.77 -10.24 -1.52
N GLN A 47 2.44 -9.26 -0.91
CA GLN A 47 1.83 -8.02 -0.44
C GLN A 47 1.17 -7.22 -1.57
N TYR A 48 1.80 -7.16 -2.75
CA TYR A 48 1.21 -6.48 -3.91
C TYR A 48 -0.09 -7.16 -4.36
N VAL A 49 -0.10 -8.49 -4.43
CA VAL A 49 -1.28 -9.27 -4.86
C VAL A 49 -2.42 -9.21 -3.83
N PHE A 50 -2.12 -9.34 -2.54
CA PHE A 50 -3.14 -9.35 -1.49
C PHE A 50 -3.50 -7.97 -0.95
N GLY A 51 -2.71 -6.94 -1.23
CA GLY A 51 -2.95 -5.56 -0.79
C GLY A 51 -4.39 -5.08 -1.03
N PRO A 52 -4.93 -5.20 -2.26
CA PRO A 52 -6.33 -4.87 -2.56
C PRO A 52 -7.36 -5.56 -1.67
N THR A 53 -7.12 -6.83 -1.32
CA THR A 53 -8.02 -7.62 -0.49
C THR A 53 -7.93 -7.20 0.98
N LEU A 54 -6.71 -6.98 1.47
CA LEU A 54 -6.46 -6.48 2.82
C LEU A 54 -7.09 -5.11 3.04
N ILE A 55 -6.96 -4.21 2.07
CA ILE A 55 -7.59 -2.88 2.11
C ILE A 55 -9.11 -3.01 2.22
N GLN A 56 -9.74 -3.81 1.35
CA GLN A 56 -11.19 -4.02 1.37
C GLN A 56 -11.66 -4.71 2.66
N TRP A 57 -10.80 -5.48 3.34
CA TRP A 57 -11.12 -6.11 4.60
C TRP A 57 -11.01 -5.14 5.79
N ILE A 58 -10.01 -4.28 5.80
CA ILE A 58 -9.76 -3.31 6.87
C ILE A 58 -10.72 -2.12 6.79
N TYR A 59 -10.91 -1.58 5.58
CA TYR A 59 -11.76 -0.41 5.36
C TYR A 59 -13.20 -0.81 5.04
N LYS A 60 -14.16 -0.09 5.62
CA LYS A 60 -15.57 -0.21 5.27
C LYS A 60 -15.86 0.59 3.99
N ILE A 61 -15.48 0.02 2.85
CA ILE A 61 -15.65 0.66 1.55
C ILE A 61 -17.11 0.53 1.09
N ARG A 62 -17.79 1.67 0.93
CA ARG A 62 -19.08 1.75 0.23
C ARG A 62 -18.81 1.98 -1.25
N TRP A 63 -18.97 0.93 -2.05
CA TRP A 63 -18.86 1.06 -3.50
C TRP A 63 -19.99 1.94 -4.04
N ALA A 64 -19.62 3.03 -4.70
CA ALA A 64 -20.55 4.02 -5.23
C ALA A 64 -20.81 3.77 -6.71
N GLU A 65 -22.05 4.00 -7.12
CA GLU A 65 -22.39 4.07 -8.54
C GLU A 65 -22.15 5.49 -9.06
N MET A 66 -21.95 5.61 -10.37
CA MET A 66 -21.74 6.91 -11.01
C MET A 66 -22.92 7.86 -10.77
N SER A 67 -24.13 7.30 -10.59
CA SER A 67 -25.37 7.99 -10.19
C SER A 67 -25.27 8.69 -8.83
N ASP A 68 -24.49 8.14 -7.90
CA ASP A 68 -24.36 8.66 -6.53
C ASP A 68 -23.50 9.93 -6.47
N LEU A 69 -22.70 10.17 -7.51
CA LEU A 69 -21.84 11.34 -7.61
C LEU A 69 -22.61 12.58 -8.08
N ALA A 70 -22.24 13.73 -7.52
CA ALA A 70 -22.71 15.02 -8.01
C ALA A 70 -22.41 15.19 -9.52
N PRO A 71 -23.32 15.81 -10.31
CA PRO A 71 -23.16 15.93 -11.76
C PRO A 71 -21.82 16.53 -12.20
N SER A 72 -21.35 17.56 -11.49
CA SER A 72 -20.07 18.23 -11.77
C SER A 72 -18.85 17.30 -11.60
N VAL A 73 -18.87 16.44 -10.57
CA VAL A 73 -17.79 15.48 -10.31
C VAL A 73 -17.80 14.38 -11.37
N ARG A 74 -19.00 13.92 -11.76
CA ARG A 74 -19.18 12.93 -12.81
C ARG A 74 -18.61 13.39 -14.15
N GLU A 75 -18.94 14.62 -14.56
CA GLU A 75 -18.46 15.21 -15.81
C GLU A 75 -16.94 15.41 -15.78
N TYR A 76 -16.41 15.91 -14.66
CA TYR A 76 -14.97 16.05 -14.47
C TYR A 76 -14.23 14.72 -14.58
N LEU A 77 -14.73 13.67 -13.90
CA LEU A 77 -14.12 12.34 -13.94
C LEU A 77 -14.07 11.79 -15.37
N HIS A 78 -15.16 11.91 -16.12
CA HIS A 78 -15.20 11.45 -17.52
C HIS A 78 -14.26 12.23 -18.43
N ASP A 79 -14.18 13.56 -18.28
CA ASP A 79 -13.27 14.39 -19.07
C ASP A 79 -11.80 14.04 -18.78
N VAL A 80 -11.43 13.88 -17.51
CA VAL A 80 -10.07 13.49 -17.10
C VAL A 80 -9.72 12.10 -17.61
N CYS A 81 -10.61 11.12 -17.45
CA CYS A 81 -10.37 9.75 -17.94
C CYS A 81 -10.22 9.72 -19.46
N ARG A 82 -11.07 10.45 -20.20
CA ARG A 82 -11.00 10.57 -21.66
C ARG A 82 -9.69 11.21 -22.12
N LYS A 83 -9.29 12.33 -21.50
CA LYS A 83 -8.03 13.03 -21.82
C LYS A 83 -6.81 12.16 -21.52
N SER A 84 -6.87 11.38 -20.44
CA SER A 84 -5.79 10.51 -19.99
C SER A 84 -5.79 9.12 -20.66
N LYS A 85 -6.81 8.83 -21.50
CA LYS A 85 -6.99 7.54 -22.19
C LYS A 85 -7.03 6.34 -21.22
N VAL A 86 -7.64 6.53 -20.06
CA VAL A 86 -7.85 5.47 -19.05
C VAL A 86 -9.34 5.15 -18.94
N PRO A 87 -9.72 3.89 -18.65
CA PRO A 87 -11.11 3.56 -18.34
C PRO A 87 -11.56 4.27 -17.07
N VAL A 88 -12.85 4.56 -16.98
CA VAL A 88 -13.45 5.13 -15.76
C VAL A 88 -13.36 4.06 -14.65
N PRO A 89 -12.67 4.34 -13.54
CA PRO A 89 -12.49 3.35 -12.49
C PRO A 89 -13.77 3.18 -11.67
N ARG A 90 -13.87 2.05 -10.96
CA ARG A 90 -14.87 1.88 -9.89
C ARG A 90 -14.49 2.78 -8.72
N LEU A 91 -15.47 3.46 -8.14
CA LEU A 91 -15.25 4.34 -7.00
C LEU A 91 -15.77 3.72 -5.70
N GLY A 92 -14.99 3.86 -4.64
CA GLY A 92 -15.36 3.48 -3.28
C GLY A 92 -15.28 4.70 -2.36
N LEU A 93 -16.30 4.89 -1.53
CA LEU A 93 -16.34 5.92 -0.50
C LEU A 93 -16.02 5.28 0.86
N ILE A 94 -15.11 5.90 1.60
CA ILE A 94 -14.76 5.53 2.96
C ILE A 94 -15.18 6.68 3.86
N GLU A 95 -16.17 6.45 4.71
CA GLU A 95 -16.75 7.46 5.60
C GLU A 95 -16.03 7.45 6.96
N ASP A 96 -14.72 7.72 6.95
CA ASP A 96 -13.86 7.72 8.16
C ASP A 96 -13.42 9.12 8.61
N GLY A 97 -13.82 10.17 7.88
CA GLY A 97 -13.49 11.57 8.17
C GLY A 97 -12.10 11.99 7.70
N ASN A 98 -11.32 11.10 7.08
CA ASN A 98 -10.01 11.42 6.54
C ASN A 98 -10.14 11.98 5.10
N PRO A 99 -9.62 13.19 4.81
CA PRO A 99 -9.65 13.76 3.46
C PRO A 99 -8.53 13.14 2.58
N ASN A 100 -8.58 11.83 2.36
CA ASN A 100 -7.60 11.07 1.59
C ASN A 100 -8.27 10.30 0.43
N ALA A 101 -7.54 10.15 -0.68
CA ALA A 101 -7.94 9.34 -1.82
C ALA A 101 -6.74 8.50 -2.30
N PHE A 102 -6.97 7.23 -2.59
CA PHE A 102 -5.95 6.30 -3.07
C PHE A 102 -6.54 5.34 -4.09
N THR A 103 -5.68 4.69 -4.87
CA THR A 103 -6.03 3.71 -5.89
C THR A 103 -5.16 2.49 -5.74
N PHE A 104 -5.71 1.30 -5.98
CA PHE A 104 -4.99 0.03 -5.98
C PHE A 104 -5.49 -0.87 -7.11
#